data_AF-A0A7V7CR54-F1
#
_entry.id   AF-A0A7V7CR54-F1
#
_cell.length_a   1.000
_cell.length_b   1.000
_cell.length_c   1.000
_cell.angle_alpha   90.00
_cell.angle_beta   90.00
_cell.angle_gamma   90.00
#
_symmetry.space_group_name_H-M   'P 1'
#
loop_
_entity.id
_entity.type
_entity.pdbx_description
1 polymer ?
#
loop_
_entity_poly.entity_id
_entity_poly.type
_entity_poly.pdbx_seq_one_letter_code
_entity_poly.pdbx_strand_id
1 'polypeptide(L)'
;MKSEDVYKKHIYWLKASQEARLREELLPQNIKLKKAKGIVCAPLDRINKIASVSPIVWNSTCARQGSWYRQSERNGQFLIVSSFELKGHEKDRSAIITETTFDPPKLTTKEDTEELFQDEKLRERMPEAWKKVQEMEKRIYLRWARRLGAEPSDYEALYHSHTANHANFIHPRFFIEDSHGLIPYSINRTAWLCSCCVELFQVLGGEYHKKLVAPCPGATIFARLKPDKYLLVENTEEVKQP
;
A
#
# COMPACT_ATOMS: atom_id res chain seq x y z
N MET A 1 15.43 -12.88 -27.33
CA MET A 1 14.27 -13.17 -26.46
C MET A 1 14.35 -12.21 -25.29
N LYS A 2 13.56 -11.12 -25.28
CA LYS A 2 13.56 -10.20 -24.12
C LYS A 2 12.95 -10.98 -22.96
N SER A 3 13.68 -11.19 -21.87
CA SER A 3 13.03 -11.65 -20.64
C SER A 3 11.92 -10.66 -20.35
N GLU A 4 10.68 -11.13 -20.27
CA GLU A 4 9.60 -10.29 -19.76
C GLU A 4 10.05 -9.85 -18.36
N ASP A 5 10.32 -8.55 -18.21
CA ASP A 5 10.81 -7.94 -16.98
C ASP A 5 9.69 -8.16 -15.93
N VAL A 6 9.83 -9.23 -15.13
CA VAL A 6 8.87 -9.63 -14.10
C VAL A 6 8.70 -8.44 -13.17
N TYR A 7 7.46 -8.08 -12.87
CA TYR A 7 7.21 -6.94 -11.98
C TYR A 7 7.80 -7.23 -10.60
N LYS A 8 8.80 -6.44 -10.22
CA LYS A 8 9.42 -6.49 -8.90
C LYS A 8 9.73 -5.08 -8.41
N LYS A 9 9.36 -4.78 -7.16
CA LYS A 9 9.73 -3.55 -6.45
C LYS A 9 10.29 -3.88 -5.08
N HIS A 10 11.37 -3.24 -4.72
CA HIS A 10 11.98 -3.28 -3.39
C HIS A 10 11.61 -2.00 -2.66
N ILE A 11 11.15 -2.17 -1.42
CA ILE A 11 10.65 -1.09 -0.58
C ILE A 11 11.65 -0.86 0.55
N TYR A 12 12.04 0.40 0.74
CA TYR A 12 12.94 0.80 1.82
C TYR A 12 12.37 2.01 2.54
N TRP A 13 12.70 2.13 3.82
CA TRP A 13 12.35 3.28 4.64
C TRP A 13 13.60 3.92 5.21
N LEU A 14 13.90 5.13 4.77
CA LEU A 14 15.14 5.85 5.10
C LEU A 14 14.86 7.12 5.89
N LYS A 15 15.73 7.46 6.85
CA LYS A 15 15.76 8.81 7.42
C LYS A 15 16.20 9.83 6.36
N ALA A 16 15.89 11.11 6.57
CA ALA A 16 16.26 12.18 5.64
C ALA A 16 17.77 12.19 5.29
N SER A 17 18.64 11.97 6.27
CA SER A 17 20.09 11.90 6.06
C SER A 17 20.51 10.67 5.23
N GLN A 18 19.83 9.53 5.40
CA GLN A 18 20.09 8.32 4.61
C GLN A 18 19.60 8.49 3.17
N GLU A 19 18.45 9.14 2.95
CA GLU A 19 17.97 9.44 1.58
C GLU A 19 18.91 10.38 0.82
N ALA A 20 19.45 11.39 1.52
CA ALA A 20 20.43 12.31 0.95
C ALA A 20 21.72 11.57 0.55
N ARG A 21 22.23 10.67 1.40
CA ARG A 21 23.39 9.83 1.09
C ARG A 21 23.12 8.89 -0.08
N LEU A 22 21.98 8.20 -0.09
CA LEU A 22 21.58 7.33 -1.20
C LEU A 22 21.57 8.09 -2.53
N ARG A 23 21.12 9.35 -2.53
CA ARG A 23 21.13 10.20 -3.72
C ARG A 23 22.55 10.48 -4.22
N GLU A 24 23.50 10.68 -3.33
CA GLU A 24 24.92 10.87 -3.65
C GLU A 24 25.56 9.56 -4.14
N GLU A 25 25.24 8.42 -3.53
CA GLU A 25 25.76 7.09 -3.88
C GLU A 25 25.30 6.59 -5.26
N LEU A 26 24.06 6.94 -5.65
CA LEU A 26 23.50 6.54 -6.94
C LEU A 26 23.98 7.42 -8.10
N LEU A 27 24.44 8.64 -7.82
CA LEU A 27 24.83 9.61 -8.86
C LEU A 27 26.04 9.13 -9.70
N PRO A 28 27.15 8.61 -9.14
CA PRO A 28 28.25 8.02 -9.91
C PRO A 28 27.84 6.83 -10.79
N GLN A 29 26.77 6.13 -10.43
CA GLN A 29 26.22 5.01 -11.19
C GLN A 29 25.27 5.47 -12.32
N ASN A 30 25.15 6.79 -12.53
CA ASN A 30 24.21 7.42 -13.46
C ASN A 30 22.74 7.05 -13.15
N ILE A 31 22.43 6.74 -11.89
CA ILE A 31 21.08 6.42 -11.44
C ILE A 31 20.50 7.65 -10.72
N LYS A 32 19.51 8.28 -11.34
CA LYS A 32 18.82 9.42 -10.73
C LYS A 32 17.69 8.96 -9.81
N LEU A 33 17.84 9.17 -8.51
CA LEU A 33 16.76 9.00 -7.52
C LEU A 33 15.65 10.05 -7.76
N LYS A 34 14.57 9.67 -8.47
CA LYS A 34 13.46 10.57 -8.77
C LYS A 34 12.70 10.94 -7.48
N LYS A 35 12.09 12.12 -7.44
CA LYS A 35 11.19 12.52 -6.34
C LYS A 35 9.74 12.34 -6.78
N ALA A 36 8.96 11.59 -6.02
CA ALA A 36 7.51 11.53 -6.21
C ALA A 36 6.89 12.88 -5.84
N LYS A 37 5.86 13.29 -6.58
CA LYS A 37 5.14 14.56 -6.38
C LYS A 37 3.66 14.26 -6.21
N GLY A 38 3.08 14.68 -5.09
CA GLY A 38 1.65 14.66 -4.81
C GLY A 38 1.01 13.28 -4.61
N ILE A 39 1.58 12.21 -5.18
CA ILE A 39 0.99 10.88 -5.21
C ILE A 39 1.98 9.83 -4.69
N VAL A 40 1.58 9.13 -3.63
CA VAL A 40 2.41 8.14 -2.93
C VAL A 40 2.64 6.87 -3.77
N CYS A 41 1.63 6.38 -4.49
CA CYS A 41 1.74 5.15 -5.29
C CYS A 41 2.51 5.31 -6.61
N ALA A 42 2.75 6.53 -7.11
CA ALA A 42 3.35 6.75 -8.43
C ALA A 42 4.67 5.97 -8.69
N PRO A 43 5.56 5.77 -7.69
CA PRO A 43 6.77 4.94 -7.88
C PRO A 43 6.54 3.46 -8.19
N LEU A 44 5.35 2.91 -7.90
CA LEU A 44 5.00 1.53 -8.21
C LEU A 44 4.86 1.29 -9.72
N ASP A 45 4.73 2.36 -10.50
CA ASP A 45 4.67 2.25 -11.95
C ASP A 45 5.91 1.55 -12.52
N ARG A 46 5.71 0.66 -13.50
CA ARG A 46 6.78 -0.05 -14.21
C ARG A 46 7.81 0.89 -14.84
N ILE A 47 7.42 2.11 -15.25
CA ILE A 47 8.37 3.07 -15.83
C ILE A 47 9.34 3.67 -14.81
N ASN A 48 9.00 3.61 -13.52
CA ASN A 48 9.80 4.21 -12.46
C ASN A 48 10.80 3.17 -11.94
N LYS A 49 12.05 3.26 -12.38
CA LYS A 49 13.10 2.34 -11.91
C LYS A 49 13.51 2.59 -10.46
N ILE A 50 13.53 3.85 -10.02
CA ILE A 50 13.70 4.18 -8.60
C ILE A 50 13.11 5.56 -8.30
N ALA A 51 12.41 5.70 -7.18
CA ALA A 51 11.95 6.99 -6.68
C ALA A 51 11.87 7.04 -5.16
N SER A 52 12.01 8.25 -4.64
CA SER A 52 11.88 8.64 -3.25
C SER A 52 10.57 9.40 -3.05
N VAL A 53 9.82 9.02 -2.01
CA VAL A 53 8.58 9.66 -1.57
C VAL A 53 8.86 10.32 -0.23
N SER A 54 8.84 11.65 -0.19
CA SER A 54 9.06 12.39 1.03
C SER A 54 7.83 12.35 1.96
N PRO A 55 8.01 12.55 3.28
CA PRO A 55 6.91 12.58 4.24
C PRO A 55 5.75 13.51 3.83
N ILE A 56 6.05 14.65 3.23
CA ILE A 56 5.03 15.64 2.81
C ILE A 56 4.10 15.13 1.70
N VAL A 57 4.52 14.15 0.90
CA VAL A 57 3.65 13.56 -0.14
C VAL A 57 2.47 12.82 0.48
N TRP A 58 2.61 12.29 1.70
CA TRP A 58 1.50 11.66 2.45
C TRP A 58 0.42 12.66 2.90
N ASN A 59 0.64 13.96 2.72
CA ASN A 59 -0.34 15.03 2.98
C ASN A 59 -1.00 15.56 1.69
N SER A 60 -0.74 14.94 0.53
CA SER A 60 -1.18 15.42 -0.78
C SER A 60 -2.45 14.71 -1.26
N THR A 61 -2.45 14.06 -2.43
CA THR A 61 -3.66 13.50 -3.07
C THR A 61 -4.43 12.53 -2.18
N CYS A 62 -3.72 11.75 -1.36
CA CYS A 62 -4.30 10.80 -0.42
C CYS A 62 -4.03 11.21 1.04
N ALA A 63 -4.27 12.48 1.40
CA ALA A 63 -3.89 13.04 2.71
C ALA A 63 -4.53 12.32 3.89
N ARG A 64 -5.82 11.96 3.78
CA ARG A 64 -6.57 11.24 4.81
C ARG A 64 -6.01 9.83 5.01
N GLN A 65 -5.72 9.15 3.92
CA GLN A 65 -5.08 7.83 3.89
C GLN A 65 -3.68 7.89 4.52
N GLY A 66 -2.94 8.97 4.26
CA GLY A 66 -1.64 9.21 4.89
C GLY A 66 -1.69 9.42 6.40
N SER A 67 -2.87 9.49 7.03
CA SER A 67 -2.97 9.49 8.49
C SER A 67 -2.45 8.20 9.12
N TRP A 68 -2.63 7.05 8.45
CA TRP A 68 -2.05 5.78 8.88
C TRP A 68 -0.53 5.85 8.89
N TYR A 69 0.09 6.43 7.86
CA TYR A 69 1.54 6.67 7.83
C TYR A 69 1.98 7.59 8.99
N ARG A 70 1.28 8.70 9.22
CA ARG A 70 1.62 9.66 10.29
C ARG A 70 1.51 9.08 11.70
N GLN A 71 0.70 8.03 11.89
CA GLN A 71 0.58 7.31 13.17
C GLN A 71 1.45 6.06 13.25
N SER A 72 2.11 5.67 12.16
CA SER A 72 3.01 4.51 12.15
C SER A 72 4.43 4.88 12.58
N GLU A 73 5.24 3.85 12.86
CA GLU A 73 6.68 3.98 13.11
C GLU A 73 7.47 4.56 11.92
N ARG A 74 6.86 4.58 10.72
CA ARG A 74 7.47 5.15 9.50
C ARG A 74 7.33 6.66 9.42
N ASN A 75 6.60 7.30 10.33
CA ASN A 75 6.38 8.73 10.29
C ASN A 75 7.72 9.51 10.26
N GLY A 76 7.84 10.45 9.32
CA GLY A 76 9.05 11.23 9.09
C GLY A 76 10.11 10.54 8.22
N GLN A 77 9.98 9.25 7.93
CA GLN A 77 10.87 8.54 7.01
C GLN A 77 10.47 8.75 5.55
N PHE A 78 11.46 8.70 4.67
CA PHE A 78 11.33 8.68 3.22
C PHE A 78 11.13 7.25 2.75
N LEU A 79 10.12 7.05 1.91
CA LEU A 79 9.89 5.77 1.25
C LEU A 79 10.69 5.73 -0.05
N ILE A 80 11.53 4.71 -0.21
CA ILE A 80 12.22 4.43 -1.48
C ILE A 80 11.56 3.21 -2.12
N VAL A 81 11.19 3.37 -3.39
CA VAL A 81 10.65 2.28 -4.21
C VAL A 81 11.61 2.09 -5.38
N SER A 82 12.23 0.92 -5.45
CA SER A 82 13.25 0.58 -6.44
C SER A 82 12.88 -0.68 -7.22
N SER A 83 13.18 -0.74 -8.51
CA SER A 83 13.05 -1.97 -9.32
C SER A 83 14.27 -2.89 -9.24
N PHE A 84 15.26 -2.53 -8.41
CA PHE A 84 16.46 -3.32 -8.16
C PHE A 84 16.89 -3.17 -6.69
N GLU A 85 17.73 -4.09 -6.22
CA GLU A 85 18.26 -4.05 -4.86
C GLU A 85 19.26 -2.90 -4.67
N LEU A 86 19.16 -2.22 -3.53
CA LEU A 86 20.09 -1.17 -3.13
C LEU A 86 21.18 -1.80 -2.26
N LYS A 87 22.34 -2.06 -2.86
CA LYS A 87 23.49 -2.64 -2.16
C LYS A 87 23.89 -1.77 -0.98
N GLY A 88 24.10 -2.36 0.19
CA GLY A 88 24.44 -1.66 1.43
C GLY A 88 23.22 -1.13 2.22
N HIS A 89 22.02 -1.28 1.67
CA HIS A 89 20.76 -0.90 2.30
C HIS A 89 19.86 -2.10 2.60
N GLU A 90 20.42 -3.31 2.67
CA GLU A 90 19.66 -4.55 2.90
C GLU A 90 18.89 -4.49 4.22
N LYS A 91 19.47 -3.86 5.26
CA LYS A 91 18.84 -3.65 6.57
C LYS A 91 17.72 -2.62 6.57
N ASP A 92 17.71 -1.69 5.61
CA ASP A 92 16.67 -0.68 5.47
C ASP A 92 15.50 -1.18 4.59
N ARG A 93 15.63 -2.38 4.00
CA ARG A 93 14.62 -2.98 3.12
C ARG A 93 13.48 -3.56 3.94
N SER A 94 12.29 -3.01 3.76
CA SER A 94 11.10 -3.47 4.47
C SER A 94 10.31 -4.52 3.72
N ALA A 95 10.32 -4.49 2.38
CA ALA A 95 9.59 -5.48 1.60
C ALA A 95 10.08 -5.66 0.17
N ILE A 96 9.64 -6.75 -0.43
CA ILE A 96 9.66 -7.01 -1.86
C ILE A 96 8.21 -7.18 -2.35
N ILE A 97 7.85 -6.49 -3.42
CA ILE A 97 6.53 -6.57 -4.06
C ILE A 97 6.69 -7.23 -5.43
N THR A 98 5.91 -8.27 -5.69
CA THR A 98 5.90 -9.01 -6.95
C THR A 98 4.48 -9.22 -7.48
N GLU A 99 4.35 -9.47 -8.78
CA GLU A 99 3.08 -9.93 -9.36
C GLU A 99 2.79 -11.38 -8.96
N THR A 100 1.50 -11.71 -8.80
CA THR A 100 1.04 -13.06 -8.50
C THR A 100 -0.17 -13.42 -9.35
N THR A 101 -0.41 -14.72 -9.52
CA THR A 101 -1.63 -15.27 -10.12
C THR A 101 -2.72 -15.56 -9.10
N PHE A 102 -2.51 -15.14 -7.84
CA PHE A 102 -3.47 -15.35 -6.75
C PHE A 102 -4.86 -14.83 -7.11
N ASP A 103 -5.85 -15.68 -6.85
CA ASP A 103 -7.27 -15.37 -6.90
C ASP A 103 -7.85 -15.64 -5.50
N PRO A 104 -8.52 -14.65 -4.87
CA PRO A 104 -8.98 -14.79 -3.51
C PRO A 104 -10.07 -15.86 -3.41
N PRO A 105 -10.00 -16.78 -2.43
CA PRO A 105 -11.02 -17.84 -2.28
C PRO A 105 -12.41 -17.26 -1.98
N LYS A 106 -12.46 -16.09 -1.34
CA LYS A 106 -13.69 -15.35 -1.02
C LYS A 106 -13.40 -13.85 -0.95
N LEU A 107 -14.31 -13.05 -1.52
CA LEU A 107 -14.43 -11.60 -1.27
C LEU A 107 -15.52 -11.34 -0.23
N THR A 108 -15.50 -10.18 0.42
CA THR A 108 -16.47 -9.87 1.47
C THR A 108 -17.90 -9.74 0.97
N THR A 109 -18.84 -10.20 1.79
CA THR A 109 -20.24 -9.78 1.75
C THR A 109 -20.42 -8.45 2.50
N LYS A 110 -21.66 -7.96 2.56
CA LYS A 110 -22.00 -6.78 3.37
C LYS A 110 -21.83 -7.06 4.86
N GLU A 111 -22.25 -8.24 5.30
CA GLU A 111 -22.15 -8.70 6.68
C GLU A 111 -20.67 -8.81 7.10
N ASP A 112 -19.85 -9.45 6.26
CA ASP A 112 -18.40 -9.55 6.48
C ASP A 112 -17.74 -8.15 6.61
N THR A 113 -18.17 -7.20 5.76
CA THR A 113 -17.65 -5.82 5.77
C THR A 113 -18.03 -5.10 7.06
N GLU A 114 -19.27 -5.28 7.53
CA GLU A 114 -19.74 -4.69 8.78
C GLU A 114 -19.00 -5.26 9.99
N GLU A 115 -18.82 -6.57 10.03
CA GLU A 115 -18.08 -7.24 11.09
C GLU A 115 -16.63 -6.74 11.22
N LEU A 116 -15.94 -6.55 10.09
CA LEU A 116 -14.59 -5.97 10.06
C LEU A 116 -14.58 -4.49 10.44
N PHE A 117 -15.62 -3.74 10.05
CA PHE A 117 -15.75 -2.32 10.39
C PHE A 117 -15.97 -2.11 11.90
N GLN A 118 -16.63 -3.04 12.57
CA GLN A 118 -16.88 -3.00 14.01
C GLN A 118 -15.75 -3.61 14.85
N ASP A 119 -14.66 -4.08 14.22
CA ASP A 119 -13.54 -4.73 14.90
C ASP A 119 -12.86 -3.80 15.93
N GLU A 120 -12.65 -4.30 17.15
CA GLU A 120 -12.09 -3.51 18.25
C GLU A 120 -10.63 -3.13 17.98
N LYS A 121 -9.82 -4.02 17.37
CA LYS A 121 -8.42 -3.74 17.04
C LYS A 121 -8.29 -2.68 15.97
N LEU A 122 -9.24 -2.62 15.03
CA LEU A 122 -9.36 -1.50 14.11
C LEU A 122 -9.60 -0.20 14.88
N ARG A 123 -10.59 -0.15 15.78
CA ARG A 123 -10.95 1.09 16.51
C ARG A 123 -9.80 1.62 17.35
N GLU A 124 -9.03 0.73 17.99
CA GLU A 124 -7.83 1.07 18.78
C GLU A 124 -6.74 1.74 17.92
N ARG A 125 -6.57 1.30 16.67
CA ARG A 125 -5.48 1.75 15.78
C ARG A 125 -5.90 2.84 14.79
N MET A 126 -7.20 3.08 14.61
CA MET A 126 -7.73 3.94 13.55
C MET A 126 -7.42 5.42 13.81
N PRO A 127 -6.71 6.11 12.89
CA PRO A 127 -6.41 7.52 13.06
C PRO A 127 -7.64 8.41 13.13
N GLU A 128 -7.64 9.40 14.02
CA GLU A 128 -8.73 10.39 14.07
C GLU A 128 -8.93 11.14 12.76
N ALA A 129 -7.84 11.40 12.03
CA ALA A 129 -7.94 12.01 10.70
C ALA A 129 -8.61 11.09 9.68
N TRP A 130 -8.51 9.76 9.82
CA TRP A 130 -9.17 8.80 8.92
C TRP A 130 -10.69 8.95 8.94
N LYS A 131 -11.25 9.23 10.13
CA LYS A 131 -12.69 9.44 10.37
C LYS A 131 -13.23 10.74 9.75
N LYS A 132 -12.35 11.67 9.37
CA LYS A 132 -12.72 13.02 8.91
C LYS A 132 -12.60 13.13 7.40
N VAL A 133 -13.71 12.89 6.70
CA VAL A 133 -13.76 12.92 5.23
C VAL A 133 -14.33 14.25 4.75
N GLN A 134 -13.61 14.90 3.83
CA GLN A 134 -14.08 16.15 3.21
C GLN A 134 -15.00 15.91 2.01
N GLU A 135 -15.96 16.80 1.76
CA GLU A 135 -16.92 16.65 0.65
C GLU A 135 -16.26 16.59 -0.75
N MET A 136 -15.15 17.29 -0.94
CA MET A 136 -14.39 17.17 -2.19
C MET A 136 -13.77 15.78 -2.34
N GLU A 137 -13.25 15.21 -1.24
CA GLU A 137 -12.70 13.87 -1.22
C GLU A 137 -13.79 12.84 -1.58
N LYS A 138 -14.98 12.94 -0.97
CA LYS A 138 -16.12 12.05 -1.26
C LYS A 138 -16.42 11.98 -2.77
N ARG A 139 -16.52 13.15 -3.41
CA ARG A 139 -16.79 13.26 -4.86
C ARG A 139 -15.70 12.64 -5.72
N ILE A 140 -14.43 12.77 -5.33
CA ILE A 140 -13.31 12.17 -6.05
C ILE A 140 -13.37 10.65 -5.97
N TYR A 141 -13.54 10.08 -4.77
CA TYR A 141 -13.58 8.62 -4.60
C TYR A 141 -14.79 7.98 -5.28
N LEU A 142 -15.97 8.59 -5.19
CA LEU A 142 -17.15 8.12 -5.93
C LEU A 142 -16.90 8.10 -7.44
N ARG A 143 -16.26 9.14 -7.98
CA ARG A 143 -15.91 9.20 -9.41
C ARG A 143 -14.92 8.11 -9.79
N TRP A 144 -13.89 7.87 -8.97
CA TRP A 144 -12.89 6.85 -9.24
C TRP A 144 -13.47 5.43 -9.15
N ALA A 145 -14.33 5.17 -8.16
CA ALA A 145 -15.04 3.90 -8.04
C ALA A 145 -15.92 3.61 -9.26
N ARG A 146 -16.74 4.59 -9.68
CA ARG A 146 -17.59 4.49 -10.88
C ARG A 146 -16.79 4.28 -12.16
N ARG A 147 -15.65 4.98 -12.30
CA ARG A 147 -14.73 4.79 -13.44
C ARG A 147 -14.22 3.35 -13.55
N LEU A 148 -14.16 2.62 -12.45
CA LEU A 148 -13.71 1.23 -12.40
C LEU A 148 -14.86 0.22 -12.26
N GLY A 149 -16.10 0.65 -12.53
CA GLY A 149 -17.27 -0.23 -12.62
C GLY A 149 -17.96 -0.53 -11.29
N ALA A 150 -17.66 0.19 -10.21
CA ALA A 150 -18.47 0.11 -8.99
C ALA A 150 -19.66 1.07 -9.02
N GLU A 151 -20.76 0.66 -8.42
CA GLU A 151 -21.97 1.45 -8.26
C GLU A 151 -22.29 1.65 -6.76
N PRO A 152 -21.47 2.42 -6.02
CA PRO A 152 -21.76 2.69 -4.63
C PRO A 152 -23.01 3.58 -4.50
N SER A 153 -23.89 3.23 -3.55
CA SER A 153 -25.08 4.02 -3.20
C SER A 153 -24.69 5.44 -2.79
N ASP A 154 -23.66 5.55 -1.96
CA ASP A 154 -23.10 6.78 -1.43
C ASP A 154 -21.63 6.59 -1.06
N TYR A 155 -21.03 7.63 -0.48
CA TYR A 155 -19.66 7.54 -0.02
C TYR A 155 -19.51 6.65 1.22
N GLU A 156 -20.54 6.53 2.06
CA GLU A 156 -20.47 5.72 3.28
C GLU A 156 -20.25 4.23 2.95
N ALA A 157 -20.88 3.72 1.89
CA ALA A 157 -20.61 2.38 1.38
C ALA A 157 -19.13 2.18 1.00
N LEU A 158 -18.51 3.18 0.37
CA LEU A 158 -17.07 3.14 0.07
C LEU A 158 -16.24 3.23 1.35
N TYR A 159 -16.59 4.12 2.27
CA TYR A 159 -15.88 4.30 3.54
C TYR A 159 -15.88 3.01 4.39
N HIS A 160 -17.01 2.32 4.48
CA HIS A 160 -17.11 1.00 5.13
C HIS A 160 -16.17 0.00 4.48
N SER A 161 -16.24 -0.17 3.15
CA SER A 161 -15.37 -1.11 2.41
C SER A 161 -13.88 -0.78 2.57
N HIS A 162 -13.51 0.51 2.46
CA HIS A 162 -12.13 0.96 2.63
C HIS A 162 -11.60 0.64 4.03
N THR A 163 -12.40 0.91 5.04
CA THR A 163 -12.02 0.72 6.45
C THR A 163 -11.95 -0.75 6.81
N ALA A 164 -12.92 -1.56 6.36
CA ALA A 164 -12.91 -3.01 6.54
C ALA A 164 -11.67 -3.65 5.89
N ASN A 165 -11.24 -3.17 4.72
CA ASN A 165 -10.01 -3.66 4.10
C ASN A 165 -8.79 -3.40 4.99
N HIS A 166 -8.64 -2.18 5.55
CA HIS A 166 -7.56 -1.87 6.48
C HIS A 166 -7.63 -2.73 7.75
N ALA A 167 -8.84 -2.98 8.27
CA ALA A 167 -9.06 -3.86 9.42
C ALA A 167 -8.52 -5.27 9.16
N ASN A 168 -8.71 -5.82 7.97
CA ASN A 168 -8.22 -7.16 7.64
C ASN A 168 -6.68 -7.26 7.62
N PHE A 169 -5.96 -6.15 7.46
CA PHE A 169 -4.49 -6.10 7.60
C PHE A 169 -4.03 -5.73 9.01
N ILE A 170 -4.95 -5.49 9.95
CA ILE A 170 -4.69 -5.26 11.37
C ILE A 170 -5.04 -6.51 12.18
N HIS A 171 -6.20 -7.10 11.91
CA HIS A 171 -6.72 -8.30 12.55
C HIS A 171 -7.44 -9.16 11.49
N PRO A 172 -6.71 -10.06 10.80
CA PRO A 172 -7.21 -10.79 9.64
C PRO A 172 -8.39 -11.71 9.94
N ARG A 173 -9.45 -11.59 9.15
CA ARG A 173 -10.52 -12.60 9.00
C ARG A 173 -10.54 -13.23 7.61
N PHE A 174 -9.91 -12.57 6.64
CA PHE A 174 -9.74 -13.00 5.26
C PHE A 174 -8.26 -13.21 5.01
N PHE A 175 -7.84 -14.46 5.07
CA PHE A 175 -6.46 -14.86 4.87
C PHE A 175 -6.39 -16.23 4.21
N ILE A 176 -5.22 -16.56 3.68
CA ILE A 176 -4.81 -17.94 3.41
C ILE A 176 -3.64 -18.28 4.34
N GLU A 177 -3.27 -19.54 4.40
CA GLU A 177 -2.14 -20.01 5.20
C GLU A 177 -1.07 -20.64 4.32
N ASP A 178 0.20 -20.42 4.68
CA ASP A 178 1.33 -21.21 4.18
C ASP A 178 2.24 -21.64 5.35
N SER A 179 3.40 -22.21 5.04
CA SER A 179 4.37 -22.65 6.05
C SER A 179 4.92 -21.52 6.94
N HIS A 180 4.71 -20.26 6.57
CA HIS A 180 5.15 -19.06 7.30
C HIS A 180 4.00 -18.35 8.05
N GLY A 181 2.79 -18.93 8.04
CA GLY A 181 1.65 -18.46 8.81
C GLY A 181 0.56 -17.80 7.96
N LEU A 182 -0.17 -16.86 8.57
CA LEU A 182 -1.31 -16.18 7.96
C LEU A 182 -0.84 -15.18 6.88
N ILE A 183 -1.51 -15.22 5.74
CA ILE A 183 -1.33 -14.29 4.62
C ILE A 183 -2.64 -13.54 4.41
N PRO A 184 -2.82 -12.36 5.03
CA PRO A 184 -4.02 -11.56 4.78
C PRO A 184 -4.02 -11.02 3.36
N TYR A 185 -5.21 -10.87 2.81
CA TYR A 185 -5.40 -10.36 1.47
C TYR A 185 -6.43 -9.22 1.40
N SER A 186 -6.34 -8.38 0.36
CA SER A 186 -7.32 -7.32 0.12
C SER A 186 -8.70 -7.93 -0.11
N ILE A 187 -9.72 -7.42 0.55
CA ILE A 187 -10.98 -8.16 0.70
C ILE A 187 -12.05 -7.86 -0.35
N ASN A 188 -11.76 -6.93 -1.27
CA ASN A 188 -12.72 -6.46 -2.26
C ASN A 188 -12.03 -6.14 -3.60
N ARG A 189 -12.83 -5.88 -4.65
CA ARG A 189 -12.33 -5.45 -5.97
C ARG A 189 -11.71 -4.08 -5.91
N THR A 190 -10.80 -3.78 -6.84
CA THR A 190 -10.08 -2.51 -6.94
C THR A 190 -11.00 -1.29 -6.82
N ALA A 191 -12.18 -1.32 -7.42
CA ALA A 191 -13.13 -0.20 -7.40
C ALA A 191 -13.68 0.14 -6.00
N TRP A 192 -13.60 -0.79 -5.04
CA TRP A 192 -14.09 -0.71 -3.66
C TRP A 192 -12.96 -0.60 -2.62
N LEU A 193 -11.71 -0.48 -3.07
CA LEU A 193 -10.53 -0.35 -2.21
C LEU A 193 -10.05 1.08 -2.13
N CYS A 194 -9.35 1.41 -1.05
CA CYS A 194 -8.63 2.67 -0.90
C CYS A 194 -7.25 2.39 -0.31
N SER A 195 -6.36 3.37 -0.45
CA SER A 195 -5.10 3.41 0.29
C SER A 195 -4.15 2.21 0.18
N CYS A 196 -4.27 1.32 -0.82
CA CYS A 196 -3.46 0.09 -0.91
C CYS A 196 -1.94 0.30 -0.67
N CYS A 197 -1.42 1.52 -0.87
CA CYS A 197 -0.11 1.98 -0.45
C CYS A 197 0.25 1.66 1.02
N VAL A 198 -0.70 1.75 1.97
CA VAL A 198 -0.40 1.54 3.38
C VAL A 198 -0.09 0.07 3.65
N GLU A 199 -0.74 -0.85 2.93
CA GLU A 199 -0.44 -2.28 2.96
C GLU A 199 0.82 -2.61 2.15
N LEU A 200 0.92 -2.09 0.92
CA LEU A 200 2.04 -2.33 0.00
C LEU A 200 3.37 -1.85 0.58
N PHE A 201 3.36 -0.73 1.32
CA PHE A 201 4.58 -0.12 1.86
C PHE A 201 4.82 -0.44 3.34
N GLN A 202 4.21 -1.50 3.87
CA GLN A 202 4.44 -1.96 5.25
C GLN A 202 4.09 -0.92 6.33
N VAL A 203 3.13 -0.04 6.06
CA VAL A 203 2.53 0.86 7.07
C VAL A 203 1.48 0.10 7.89
N LEU A 204 0.67 -0.74 7.22
CA LEU A 204 -0.26 -1.67 7.83
C LEU A 204 0.07 -3.11 7.49
N GLY A 205 -0.18 -4.01 8.44
CA GLY A 205 0.15 -5.43 8.35
C GLY A 205 1.65 -5.73 8.29
N GLY A 206 2.49 -4.85 8.85
CA GLY A 206 3.94 -5.07 8.89
C GLY A 206 4.35 -6.33 9.66
N GLU A 207 3.49 -6.81 10.56
CA GLU A 207 3.71 -8.04 11.32
C GLU A 207 3.59 -9.33 10.49
N TYR A 208 2.93 -9.31 9.33
CA TYR A 208 2.74 -10.50 8.50
C TYR A 208 3.93 -10.70 7.57
N HIS A 209 4.43 -11.95 7.51
CA HIS A 209 5.53 -12.31 6.62
C HIS A 209 5.17 -12.09 5.14
N LYS A 210 3.94 -12.44 4.76
CA LYS A 210 3.40 -12.23 3.41
C LYS A 210 2.03 -11.58 3.47
N LYS A 211 1.72 -10.79 2.45
CA LYS A 211 0.39 -10.20 2.24
C LYS A 211 0.07 -10.15 0.76
N LEU A 212 -1.21 -10.23 0.42
CA LEU A 212 -1.69 -10.17 -0.95
C LEU A 212 -2.55 -8.93 -1.13
N VAL A 213 -2.03 -7.92 -1.83
CA VAL A 213 -2.67 -6.61 -1.91
C VAL A 213 -3.15 -6.33 -3.31
N ALA A 214 -4.45 -6.09 -3.46
CA ALA A 214 -5.03 -5.60 -4.70
C ALA A 214 -4.90 -4.06 -4.78
N PRO A 215 -4.70 -3.49 -5.98
CA PRO A 215 -4.57 -2.05 -6.13
C PRO A 215 -5.89 -1.35 -5.82
N CYS A 216 -5.81 -0.15 -5.25
CA CYS A 216 -6.95 0.78 -5.17
C CYS A 216 -7.08 1.59 -6.46
N PRO A 217 -8.18 2.35 -6.66
CA PRO A 217 -8.39 3.13 -7.87
C PRO A 217 -7.26 4.12 -8.14
N GLY A 218 -6.72 4.74 -7.08
CA GLY A 218 -5.58 5.65 -7.19
C GLY A 218 -4.32 4.94 -7.71
N ALA A 219 -4.02 3.73 -7.26
CA ALA A 219 -2.85 3.00 -7.73
C ALA A 219 -3.01 2.52 -9.18
N THR A 220 -4.22 2.15 -9.59
CA THR A 220 -4.55 1.90 -10.99
C THR A 220 -4.37 3.15 -11.86
N ILE A 221 -4.87 4.30 -11.42
CA ILE A 221 -4.85 5.55 -12.20
C ILE A 221 -3.43 6.13 -12.29
N PHE A 222 -2.70 6.18 -11.17
CA PHE A 222 -1.44 6.92 -11.09
C PHE A 222 -0.18 6.05 -11.19
N ALA A 223 -0.31 4.75 -10.95
CA ALA A 223 0.80 3.80 -11.07
C ALA A 223 0.56 2.72 -12.13
N ARG A 224 -0.59 2.76 -12.82
CA ARG A 224 -0.97 1.80 -13.88
C ARG A 224 -0.90 0.34 -13.43
N LEU A 225 -1.17 0.09 -12.14
CA LEU A 225 -1.38 -1.26 -11.66
C LEU A 225 -2.66 -1.83 -12.29
N LYS A 226 -2.63 -3.13 -12.61
CA LYS A 226 -3.78 -3.79 -13.24
C LYS A 226 -4.90 -3.95 -12.20
N PRO A 227 -6.13 -3.48 -12.45
CA PRO A 227 -7.27 -3.71 -11.57
C PRO A 227 -7.45 -5.20 -11.25
N ASP A 228 -7.88 -5.49 -10.02
CA ASP A 228 -8.20 -6.83 -9.52
C ASP A 228 -7.05 -7.85 -9.64
N LYS A 229 -5.82 -7.38 -9.83
CA LYS A 229 -4.61 -8.20 -9.81
C LYS A 229 -3.86 -7.98 -8.50
N TYR A 230 -3.78 -9.04 -7.71
CA TYR A 230 -3.06 -9.02 -6.44
C TYR A 230 -1.56 -8.91 -6.70
N LEU A 231 -0.91 -8.19 -5.78
CA LEU A 231 0.53 -8.16 -5.64
C LEU A 231 0.89 -8.91 -4.36
N LEU A 232 1.90 -9.77 -4.44
CA LEU A 232 2.50 -10.38 -3.25
C LEU A 232 3.47 -9.37 -2.64
N VAL A 233 3.33 -9.14 -1.34
CA VAL A 233 4.25 -8.34 -0.54
C VAL A 233 4.91 -9.26 0.46
N GLU A 234 6.22 -9.47 0.30
CA GLU A 234 7.04 -10.26 1.22
C GLU A 234 7.79 -9.31 2.14
N ASN A 235 7.57 -9.45 3.45
CA ASN A 235 8.29 -8.70 4.46
C ASN A 235 9.73 -9.23 4.57
N THR A 236 10.70 -8.32 4.51
CA THR A 236 12.13 -8.65 4.63
C THR A 236 12.76 -8.15 5.92
N GLU A 237 12.01 -7.48 6.78
CA GLU A 237 12.45 -7.12 8.11
C GLU A 237 12.53 -8.39 8.95
N GLU A 238 13.55 -8.48 9.81
CA GLU A 238 13.65 -9.59 10.77
C GLU A 238 12.36 -9.62 11.59
N VAL A 239 11.55 -10.66 11.39
CA VAL A 239 10.35 -10.90 12.18
C VAL A 239 10.85 -11.14 13.60
N LYS A 240 10.75 -10.11 14.45
CA LYS A 240 10.91 -10.29 15.89
C LYS A 240 9.81 -11.24 16.31
N GLN A 241 10.16 -12.50 16.55
CA GLN A 241 9.26 -13.42 17.22
C GLN A 241 8.92 -12.79 18.58
N PRO A 242 7.63 -12.81 18.99
CA PRO A 242 7.20 -12.25 20.26
C PRO A 242 7.89 -12.93 21.45
#